data_AF-A0A5B1BN46-F1
#
_entry.id   AF-A0A5B1BN46-F1
#
_cell.length_a   1.000
_cell.length_b   1.000
_cell.length_c   1.000
_cell.angle_alpha   90.00
_cell.angle_beta   90.00
_cell.angle_gamma   90.00
#
_symmetry.space_group_name_H-M   'P 1'
#
loop_
_entity.id
_entity.type
_entity.pdbx_description
1 polymer ?
#
loop_
_entity_poly.entity_id
_entity_poly.type
_entity_poly.pdbx_seq_one_letter_code
_entity_poly.pdbx_strand_id
1 'polypeptide(L)'
;MSGGPTTSANARGLCEFIDASPSPFHVCATVAQRLLDAGYSELREADRWPQQPGRYFTVRSGSLVAWNSGGRLAPFRIIGAHTDSPNLRVKQHPDRVVAGWQVVALEPYGGAWLNSWLDRDLGISGRLSVRDGSGVSHRLVRIDEPMLRVPQLAIHLAEDRKSVTLDPQRHVNAVWGVGDTVGYFVGYVAQQAEVTAADVLAADLMTHDLTPAAVIGADASLVSAPRLDNQTSCYAGMQALLAAQPRDVVPVLVIFDHEEVGSASDHGAQSNLLSIVLERIVLAGGGTREDLLRLLPASLLASADMAHATHPNYPDRHEPGHPIAVNAGPVL
;
A
#
# COMPACT_ATOMS: atom_id res chain seq x y z
N MET A 1 3.41 25.30 28.45
CA MET A 1 4.02 24.11 27.82
C MET A 1 2.93 23.05 27.71
N SER A 2 2.18 23.06 26.61
CA SER A 2 1.09 22.11 26.36
C SER A 2 1.69 20.81 25.84
N GLY A 3 1.75 19.79 26.70
CA GLY A 3 2.10 18.42 26.34
C GLY A 3 1.01 17.78 25.47
N GLY A 4 0.91 18.23 24.22
CA GLY A 4 0.21 17.47 23.18
C GLY A 4 0.95 16.15 22.93
N PRO A 5 0.28 15.10 22.44
CA PRO A 5 0.96 13.87 22.09
C PRO A 5 1.98 14.17 20.99
N THR A 6 3.26 14.16 21.36
CA THR A 6 4.36 14.05 20.40
C THR A 6 4.21 12.69 19.74
N THR A 7 3.70 12.67 18.51
CA THR A 7 3.72 11.46 17.70
C THR A 7 5.16 10.97 17.56
N SER A 8 5.37 9.66 17.64
CA SER A 8 6.66 9.03 17.35
C SER A 8 6.97 9.01 15.85
N ALA A 9 6.02 9.41 14.99
CA ALA A 9 6.20 9.50 13.56
C ALA A 9 7.37 10.43 13.21
N ASN A 10 8.35 9.89 12.50
CA ASN A 10 9.53 10.60 12.03
C ASN A 10 9.97 10.03 10.66
N ALA A 11 10.82 10.77 9.95
CA ALA A 11 11.27 10.45 8.60
C ALA A 11 11.98 9.09 8.50
N ARG A 12 12.82 8.73 9.48
CA ARG A 12 13.52 7.44 9.48
C ARG A 12 12.54 6.28 9.63
N GLY A 13 11.60 6.39 10.56
CA GLY A 13 10.58 5.37 10.74
C GLY A 13 9.63 5.25 9.54
N LEU A 14 9.43 6.33 8.76
CA LEU A 14 8.74 6.27 7.48
C LEU A 14 9.55 5.49 6.44
N CYS A 15 10.86 5.74 6.32
CA CYS A 15 11.73 4.95 5.43
C CYS A 15 11.67 3.46 5.78
N GLU A 16 11.83 3.12 7.07
CA GLU A 16 11.74 1.73 7.55
C GLU A 16 10.38 1.10 7.25
N PHE A 17 9.29 1.86 7.37
CA PHE A 17 7.95 1.40 7.03
C PHE A 17 7.81 1.10 5.53
N ILE A 18 8.30 2.00 4.67
CA ILE A 18 8.23 1.86 3.22
C ILE A 18 9.09 0.68 2.73
N ASP A 19 10.30 0.55 3.26
CA ASP A 19 11.21 -0.54 2.92
C ASP A 19 10.65 -1.89 3.40
N ALA A 20 9.89 -1.93 4.49
CA ALA A 20 9.18 -3.12 4.95
C ALA A 20 7.97 -3.48 4.07
N SER A 21 7.44 -2.50 3.30
CA SER A 21 6.11 -2.57 2.67
C SER A 21 6.15 -2.41 1.14
N PRO A 22 6.75 -3.34 0.38
CA PRO A 22 6.87 -3.22 -1.07
C PRO A 22 5.54 -3.39 -1.85
N SER A 23 4.48 -3.90 -1.21
CA SER A 23 3.15 -4.06 -1.79
C SER A 23 2.02 -3.79 -0.79
N PRO A 24 0.75 -3.62 -1.25
CA PRO A 24 -0.41 -3.42 -0.36
C PRO A 24 -0.53 -4.49 0.72
N PHE A 25 -0.26 -5.75 0.37
CA PHE A 25 -0.28 -6.87 1.31
C PHE A 25 0.79 -6.74 2.41
N HIS A 26 1.97 -6.22 2.06
CA HIS A 26 3.04 -5.98 3.02
C HIS A 26 2.74 -4.75 3.89
N VAL A 27 2.10 -3.70 3.34
CA VAL A 27 1.59 -2.59 4.17
C VAL A 27 0.67 -3.12 5.27
N CYS A 28 -0.31 -3.95 4.91
CA CYS A 28 -1.20 -4.56 5.90
C CYS A 28 -0.46 -5.45 6.89
N ALA A 29 0.50 -6.27 6.44
CA ALA A 29 1.29 -7.13 7.33
C ALA A 29 2.15 -6.30 8.32
N THR A 30 2.81 -5.25 7.84
CA THR A 30 3.62 -4.35 8.68
C THR A 30 2.75 -3.60 9.69
N VAL A 31 1.59 -3.08 9.28
CA VAL A 31 0.66 -2.40 10.20
C VAL A 31 0.08 -3.39 11.21
N ALA A 32 -0.36 -4.57 10.77
CA ALA A 32 -0.89 -5.62 11.66
C ALA A 32 0.14 -6.03 12.71
N GLN A 33 1.40 -6.25 12.32
CA GLN A 33 2.46 -6.59 13.28
C GLN A 33 2.66 -5.48 14.32
N ARG A 34 2.74 -4.22 13.89
CA ARG A 34 2.90 -3.08 14.81
C ARG A 34 1.69 -2.90 15.74
N LEU A 35 0.48 -3.22 15.28
CA LEU A 35 -0.73 -3.23 16.10
C LEU A 35 -0.69 -4.37 17.13
N LEU A 36 -0.31 -5.59 16.72
CA LEU A 36 -0.15 -6.74 17.62
C LEU A 36 0.88 -6.45 18.72
N ASP A 37 2.03 -5.89 18.36
CA ASP A 37 3.08 -5.50 19.31
C ASP A 37 2.58 -4.44 20.32
N ALA A 38 1.59 -3.63 19.93
CA ALA A 38 0.93 -2.64 20.77
C ALA A 38 -0.30 -3.18 21.54
N GLY A 39 -0.52 -4.50 21.51
CA GLY A 39 -1.59 -5.19 22.24
C GLY A 39 -2.96 -5.14 21.56
N TYR A 40 -3.02 -4.85 20.26
CA TYR A 40 -4.26 -5.04 19.50
C TYR A 40 -4.49 -6.52 19.23
N SER A 41 -5.75 -6.91 19.03
CA SER A 41 -6.12 -8.27 18.61
C SER A 41 -6.72 -8.26 17.20
N GLU A 42 -6.24 -9.15 16.34
CA GLU A 42 -6.86 -9.39 15.04
C GLU A 42 -8.21 -10.07 15.21
N LEU A 43 -9.23 -9.55 14.52
CA LEU A 43 -10.56 -10.13 14.44
C LEU A 43 -10.80 -10.61 13.02
N ARG A 44 -11.30 -11.85 12.89
CA ARG A 44 -11.77 -12.35 11.60
C ARG A 44 -13.16 -11.78 11.32
N GLU A 45 -13.39 -11.38 10.08
CA GLU A 45 -14.69 -10.84 9.68
C GLU A 45 -15.83 -11.87 9.77
N ALA A 46 -15.53 -13.16 9.61
CA ALA A 46 -16.54 -14.21 9.69
C ALA A 46 -16.95 -14.55 11.13
N ASP A 47 -16.13 -14.19 12.13
CA ASP A 47 -16.36 -14.59 13.51
C ASP A 47 -17.23 -13.58 14.26
N ARG A 48 -17.88 -14.03 15.34
CA ARG A 48 -18.54 -13.11 16.27
C ARG A 48 -17.48 -12.28 17.01
N TRP A 49 -17.68 -10.96 17.04
CA TRP A 49 -16.70 -10.05 17.67
C TRP A 49 -16.90 -9.96 19.20
N PRO A 50 -15.82 -9.71 19.96
CA PRO A 50 -15.89 -9.54 21.41
C PRO A 50 -16.77 -8.35 21.81
N GLN A 51 -17.55 -8.49 22.88
CA GLN A 51 -18.36 -7.40 23.45
C GLN A 51 -17.55 -6.48 24.37
N GLN A 52 -16.34 -6.90 24.74
CA GLN A 52 -15.48 -6.13 25.62
C GLN A 52 -14.90 -4.91 24.87
N PRO A 53 -14.68 -3.79 25.56
CA PRO A 53 -13.83 -2.71 25.04
C PRO A 53 -12.44 -3.23 24.75
N GLY A 54 -11.79 -2.68 23.73
CA GLY A 54 -10.43 -3.12 23.41
C GLY A 54 -9.87 -2.51 22.14
N ARG A 55 -8.69 -3.02 21.80
CA ARG A 55 -7.91 -2.61 20.64
C ARG A 55 -7.98 -3.74 19.63
N TYR A 56 -8.56 -3.46 18.48
CA TYR A 56 -8.89 -4.49 17.50
C TYR A 56 -8.56 -4.03 16.10
N PHE A 57 -8.32 -4.98 15.21
CA PHE A 57 -8.23 -4.72 13.79
C PHE A 57 -8.74 -5.90 12.98
N THR A 58 -9.07 -5.67 11.72
CA THR A 58 -9.39 -6.69 10.73
C THR A 58 -8.62 -6.41 9.45
N VAL A 59 -8.24 -7.47 8.73
CA VAL A 59 -7.55 -7.39 7.45
C VAL A 59 -8.41 -8.03 6.37
N ARG A 60 -8.55 -7.36 5.23
CA ARG A 60 -9.20 -7.86 4.02
C ARG A 60 -8.29 -7.61 2.83
N SER A 61 -7.60 -8.65 2.36
CA SER A 61 -6.66 -8.54 1.24
C SER A 61 -5.60 -7.45 1.50
N GLY A 62 -5.49 -6.43 0.65
CA GLY A 62 -4.60 -5.27 0.85
C GLY A 62 -5.21 -4.12 1.66
N SER A 63 -6.27 -4.36 2.44
CA SER A 63 -6.92 -3.34 3.27
C SER A 63 -7.02 -3.74 4.74
N LEU A 64 -7.02 -2.76 5.63
CA LEU A 64 -7.06 -2.97 7.08
C LEU A 64 -7.88 -1.87 7.75
N VAL A 65 -8.72 -2.27 8.71
CA VAL A 65 -9.43 -1.35 9.62
C VAL A 65 -9.03 -1.67 11.04
N ALA A 66 -8.54 -0.67 11.78
CA ALA A 66 -8.13 -0.80 13.17
C ALA A 66 -8.82 0.27 14.04
N TRP A 67 -9.15 -0.09 15.27
CA TRP A 67 -9.84 0.82 16.19
C TRP A 67 -9.47 0.54 17.65
N ASN A 68 -9.72 1.54 18.49
CA ASN A 68 -9.54 1.47 19.94
C ASN A 68 -10.87 1.90 20.60
N SER A 69 -11.56 0.99 21.30
CA SER A 69 -12.87 1.25 21.89
C SER A 69 -12.82 1.31 23.42
N GLY A 70 -13.51 2.30 24.01
CA GLY A 70 -13.51 2.58 25.46
C GLY A 70 -14.75 2.09 26.22
N GLY A 71 -15.63 1.29 25.59
CA GLY A 71 -16.78 0.65 26.23
C GLY A 71 -18.06 1.47 26.35
N ARG A 72 -18.02 2.74 25.96
CA ARG A 72 -19.21 3.56 25.73
C ARG A 72 -19.39 3.78 24.23
N LEU A 73 -20.64 3.80 23.76
CA LEU A 73 -20.98 4.26 22.42
C LEU A 73 -20.55 5.72 22.26
N ALA A 74 -19.69 5.99 21.29
CA ALA A 74 -19.09 7.31 21.08
C ALA A 74 -18.86 7.56 19.58
N PRO A 75 -18.84 8.82 19.12
CA PRO A 75 -18.60 9.13 17.72
C PRO A 75 -17.20 8.68 17.26
N PHE A 76 -17.05 8.43 15.97
CA PHE A 76 -15.79 7.98 15.40
C PHE A 76 -14.88 9.17 15.05
N ARG A 77 -13.58 8.96 15.21
CA ARG A 77 -12.52 9.82 14.66
C ARG A 77 -11.65 8.95 13.76
N ILE A 78 -11.88 9.09 12.46
CA ILE A 78 -11.37 8.19 11.45
C ILE A 78 -10.24 8.90 10.69
N ILE A 79 -9.11 8.22 10.53
CA ILE A 79 -8.11 8.55 9.53
C ILE A 79 -8.27 7.54 8.39
N GLY A 80 -8.52 8.02 7.18
CA GLY A 80 -8.54 7.22 5.95
C GLY A 80 -7.28 7.46 5.13
N ALA A 81 -6.67 6.41 4.60
CA ALA A 81 -5.57 6.46 3.61
C ALA A 81 -5.65 5.24 2.69
N HIS A 82 -4.68 5.06 1.78
CA HIS A 82 -4.60 3.86 0.94
C HIS A 82 -3.20 3.20 0.93
N THR A 83 -3.20 1.89 0.74
CA THR A 83 -2.05 0.99 0.83
C THR A 83 -1.36 0.78 -0.51
N ASP A 84 -2.07 1.01 -1.61
CA ASP A 84 -1.57 0.84 -2.96
C ASP A 84 -0.89 2.09 -3.50
N SER A 85 -0.02 1.84 -4.48
CA SER A 85 0.71 2.86 -5.21
C SER A 85 0.85 2.38 -6.66
N PRO A 86 1.03 3.28 -7.64
CA PRO A 86 1.19 2.90 -9.03
C PRO A 86 2.45 2.04 -9.21
N ASN A 87 2.34 0.95 -9.96
CA ASN A 87 3.44 0.01 -10.17
C ASN A 87 3.32 -0.79 -11.47
N LEU A 88 4.26 -1.70 -11.71
CA LEU A 88 4.15 -2.70 -12.77
C LEU A 88 3.79 -4.06 -12.15
N ARG A 89 2.60 -4.59 -12.47
CA ARG A 89 2.13 -5.91 -12.04
C ARG A 89 2.49 -6.99 -13.06
N VAL A 90 2.70 -8.19 -12.56
CA VAL A 90 2.96 -9.38 -13.37
C VAL A 90 1.66 -9.87 -13.99
N LYS A 91 1.64 -10.04 -15.31
CA LYS A 91 0.46 -10.57 -16.02
C LYS A 91 0.20 -12.04 -15.66
N GLN A 92 -1.04 -12.48 -15.82
CA GLN A 92 -1.45 -13.88 -15.56
C GLN A 92 -0.67 -14.92 -16.37
N HIS A 93 -0.27 -14.57 -17.60
CA HIS A 93 0.61 -15.38 -18.46
C HIS A 93 1.87 -14.57 -18.77
N PRO A 94 2.83 -14.51 -17.83
CA PRO A 94 3.93 -13.55 -17.91
C PRO A 94 5.08 -14.05 -18.78
N ASP A 95 5.28 -15.35 -18.91
CA ASP A 95 6.48 -15.92 -19.51
C ASP A 95 6.52 -15.72 -21.03
N ARG A 96 7.59 -15.08 -21.52
CA ARG A 96 7.82 -14.85 -22.95
C ARG A 96 9.28 -15.03 -23.31
N VAL A 97 9.52 -15.24 -24.60
CA VAL A 97 10.84 -15.15 -25.22
C VAL A 97 10.77 -14.14 -26.36
N VAL A 98 11.71 -13.21 -26.39
CA VAL A 98 11.85 -12.22 -27.47
C VAL A 98 13.33 -12.02 -27.76
N ALA A 99 13.73 -12.22 -29.03
CA ALA A 99 15.10 -11.98 -29.49
C ALA A 99 16.21 -12.64 -28.64
N GLY A 100 16.00 -13.89 -28.19
CA GLY A 100 16.96 -14.61 -27.33
C GLY A 100 16.97 -14.18 -25.87
N TRP A 101 15.98 -13.38 -25.43
CA TRP A 101 15.79 -12.97 -24.04
C TRP A 101 14.55 -13.64 -23.47
N GLN A 102 14.67 -14.13 -22.25
CA GLN A 102 13.51 -14.49 -21.44
C GLN A 102 12.97 -13.21 -20.82
N VAL A 103 11.65 -13.03 -20.91
CA VAL A 103 10.95 -11.80 -20.53
C VAL A 103 9.76 -12.13 -19.65
N VAL A 104 9.54 -11.30 -18.63
CA VAL A 104 8.34 -11.32 -17.78
C VAL A 104 7.42 -10.19 -18.27
N ALA A 105 6.23 -10.56 -18.69
CA ALA A 105 5.25 -9.61 -19.18
C ALA A 105 4.60 -8.87 -18.00
N LEU A 106 4.71 -7.55 -18.03
CA LEU A 106 4.17 -6.66 -17.00
C LEU A 106 3.05 -5.78 -17.56
N GLU A 107 2.23 -5.25 -16.67
CA GLU A 107 1.24 -4.21 -16.95
C GLU A 107 1.30 -3.08 -15.93
N PRO A 108 1.03 -1.83 -16.35
CA PRO A 108 0.83 -0.75 -15.41
C PRO A 108 -0.39 -0.99 -14.53
N TYR A 109 -0.23 -0.71 -13.26
CA TYR A 109 -1.30 -0.57 -12.28
C TYR A 109 -1.34 0.90 -11.83
N GLY A 110 -2.53 1.50 -11.82
CA GLY A 110 -2.73 2.91 -11.50
C GLY A 110 -2.10 3.87 -12.51
N GLY A 111 -1.93 5.13 -12.09
CA GLY A 111 -1.30 6.20 -12.89
C GLY A 111 0.22 6.11 -13.02
N ALA A 112 0.77 4.91 -13.27
CA ALA A 112 2.21 4.69 -13.22
C ALA A 112 2.99 5.53 -14.25
N TRP A 113 3.95 6.31 -13.75
CA TRP A 113 4.86 7.10 -14.59
C TRP A 113 5.90 6.20 -15.26
N LEU A 114 5.54 5.55 -16.38
CA LEU A 114 6.26 4.40 -16.94
C LEU A 114 7.76 4.62 -17.17
N ASN A 115 8.19 5.83 -17.51
CA ASN A 115 9.60 6.11 -17.75
C ASN A 115 10.45 6.09 -16.47
N SER A 116 9.87 6.26 -15.27
CA SER A 116 10.65 6.12 -14.02
C SER A 116 10.98 4.67 -13.67
N TRP A 117 10.27 3.71 -14.28
CA TRP A 117 10.46 2.26 -14.12
C TRP A 117 11.52 1.67 -15.05
N LEU A 118 11.98 2.43 -16.04
CA LEU A 118 13.07 2.01 -16.91
C LEU A 118 14.38 1.97 -16.12
N ASP A 119 15.22 0.99 -16.44
CA ASP A 119 16.59 0.90 -15.96
C ASP A 119 16.74 0.90 -14.42
N ARG A 120 15.72 0.41 -13.73
CA ARG A 120 15.73 0.09 -12.30
C ARG A 120 16.08 -1.37 -12.06
N ASP A 121 16.75 -1.63 -10.94
CA ASP A 121 16.89 -2.98 -10.42
C ASP A 121 15.64 -3.31 -9.63
N LEU A 122 14.85 -4.25 -10.14
CA LEU A 122 13.52 -4.55 -9.62
C LEU A 122 13.50 -5.92 -8.95
N GLY A 123 13.01 -5.93 -7.72
CA GLY A 123 12.58 -7.13 -7.01
C GLY A 123 11.12 -7.48 -7.31
N ILE A 124 10.62 -8.50 -6.62
CA ILE A 124 9.22 -8.94 -6.70
C ILE A 124 8.60 -9.01 -5.32
N SER A 125 7.41 -8.45 -5.20
CA SER A 125 6.59 -8.57 -4.00
C SER A 125 5.16 -8.92 -4.35
N GLY A 126 4.40 -9.41 -3.37
CA GLY A 126 3.00 -9.75 -3.59
C GLY A 126 2.52 -10.90 -2.73
N ARG A 127 1.63 -11.71 -3.29
CA ARG A 127 0.99 -12.82 -2.62
C ARG A 127 0.67 -13.96 -3.58
N LEU A 128 0.87 -15.18 -3.12
CA LEU A 128 0.38 -16.39 -3.77
C LEU A 128 -0.88 -16.88 -3.06
N SER A 129 -1.90 -17.26 -3.83
CA SER A 129 -3.03 -18.05 -3.35
C SER A 129 -2.69 -19.53 -3.55
N VAL A 130 -2.65 -20.28 -2.46
CA VAL A 130 -2.13 -21.65 -2.42
C VAL A 130 -3.21 -22.60 -1.96
N ARG A 131 -3.28 -23.78 -2.57
CA ARG A 131 -4.15 -24.87 -2.14
C ARG A 131 -3.78 -25.30 -0.72
N ASP A 132 -4.77 -25.35 0.16
CA ASP A 132 -4.60 -25.82 1.54
C ASP A 132 -5.74 -26.78 1.89
N GLY A 133 -5.49 -28.08 1.67
CA GLY A 133 -6.52 -29.11 1.73
C GLY A 133 -7.68 -28.83 0.77
N SER A 134 -8.89 -28.64 1.31
CA SER A 134 -10.08 -28.23 0.55
C SER A 134 -10.26 -26.72 0.45
N GLY A 135 -9.38 -25.93 1.06
CA GLY A 135 -9.43 -24.47 1.11
C GLY A 135 -8.31 -23.78 0.34
N VAL A 136 -8.22 -22.47 0.55
CA VAL A 136 -7.18 -21.59 0.01
C VAL A 136 -6.51 -20.87 1.16
N SER A 137 -5.19 -20.92 1.21
CA SER A 137 -4.37 -20.08 2.07
C SER A 137 -3.61 -19.07 1.22
N HIS A 138 -3.03 -18.07 1.88
CA HIS A 138 -2.24 -17.05 1.19
C HIS A 138 -0.80 -17.02 1.74
N ARG A 139 0.16 -16.86 0.85
CA ARG A 139 1.59 -16.72 1.18
C ARG A 139 2.10 -15.39 0.66
N LEU A 140 2.62 -14.55 1.55
CA LEU A 140 3.31 -13.33 1.14
C LEU A 140 4.63 -13.68 0.46
N VAL A 141 4.95 -12.91 -0.57
CA VAL A 141 6.18 -13.06 -1.34
C VAL A 141 6.92 -11.74 -1.30
N ARG A 142 8.21 -11.80 -0.96
CA ARG A 142 9.14 -10.69 -1.09
C ARG A 142 10.51 -11.24 -1.48
N ILE A 143 10.96 -10.87 -2.67
CA ILE A 143 12.26 -11.23 -3.21
C ILE A 143 13.00 -9.91 -3.48
N ASP A 144 13.94 -9.60 -2.59
CA ASP A 144 14.77 -8.39 -2.65
C ASP A 144 16.09 -8.64 -3.40
N GLU A 145 15.98 -9.26 -4.56
CA GLU A 145 17.11 -9.52 -5.45
C GLU A 145 16.86 -8.84 -6.81
N PRO A 146 17.91 -8.32 -7.48
CA PRO A 146 17.79 -7.59 -8.75
C PRO A 146 17.50 -8.55 -9.91
N MET A 147 16.30 -9.10 -9.90
CA MET A 147 15.86 -10.15 -10.81
C MET A 147 15.34 -9.61 -12.13
N LEU A 148 14.73 -8.43 -12.10
CA LEU A 148 14.01 -7.85 -13.20
C LEU A 148 14.58 -6.49 -13.55
N ARG A 149 14.61 -6.21 -14.85
CA ARG A 149 14.94 -4.88 -15.37
C ARG A 149 14.09 -4.59 -16.59
N VAL A 150 13.50 -3.40 -16.66
CA VAL A 150 12.83 -2.90 -17.87
C VAL A 150 13.85 -2.07 -18.64
N PRO A 151 14.50 -2.60 -19.68
CA PRO A 151 15.62 -1.91 -20.32
C PRO A 151 15.13 -0.75 -21.19
N GLN A 152 15.74 0.43 -21.03
CA GLN A 152 15.51 1.53 -21.96
C GLN A 152 16.17 1.26 -23.31
N LEU A 153 15.46 1.55 -24.40
CA LEU A 153 16.05 1.50 -25.75
C LEU A 153 17.21 2.50 -25.85
N ALA A 154 18.34 2.03 -26.39
CA ALA A 154 19.51 2.88 -26.59
C ALA A 154 19.18 4.11 -27.46
N ILE A 155 19.61 5.29 -27.01
CA ILE A 155 19.35 6.58 -27.69
C ILE A 155 19.77 6.62 -29.16
N HIS A 156 20.76 5.82 -29.56
CA HIS A 156 21.24 5.71 -30.93
C HIS A 156 20.19 5.12 -31.88
N LEU A 157 19.30 4.27 -31.35
CA LEU A 157 18.21 3.60 -32.07
C LEU A 157 16.86 4.30 -31.87
N ALA A 158 16.77 5.30 -31.01
CA ALA A 158 15.54 6.05 -30.78
C ALA A 158 15.25 6.97 -31.98
N GLU A 159 14.03 6.88 -32.52
CA GLU A 159 13.55 7.76 -33.59
C GLU A 159 13.43 9.21 -33.11
N ASP A 160 12.83 9.43 -31.94
CA ASP A 160 12.84 10.72 -31.24
C ASP A 160 13.81 10.67 -30.05
N ARG A 161 14.77 11.60 -30.04
CA ARG A 161 15.77 11.75 -28.97
C ARG A 161 15.38 12.82 -27.94
N LYS A 162 14.27 13.53 -28.16
CA LYS A 162 13.79 14.61 -27.27
C LYS A 162 12.76 14.12 -26.26
N SER A 163 12.03 13.05 -26.58
CA SER A 163 10.99 12.50 -25.73
C SER A 163 11.06 10.97 -25.67
N VAL A 164 10.56 10.40 -24.57
CA VAL A 164 10.40 8.96 -24.41
C VAL A 164 8.91 8.67 -24.33
N THR A 165 8.37 8.00 -25.34
CA THR A 165 6.97 7.53 -25.36
C THR A 165 6.96 6.01 -25.26
N LEU A 166 6.36 5.48 -24.22
CA LEU A 166 6.32 4.04 -23.95
C LEU A 166 4.95 3.47 -24.30
N ASP A 167 4.92 2.40 -25.08
CA ASP A 167 3.73 1.58 -25.29
C ASP A 167 3.58 0.66 -24.06
N PRO A 168 2.51 0.81 -23.25
CA PRO A 168 2.35 0.04 -22.02
C PRO A 168 2.17 -1.46 -22.22
N GLN A 169 1.88 -1.93 -23.44
CA GLN A 169 1.78 -3.35 -23.77
C GLN A 169 3.13 -3.93 -24.21
N ARG A 170 3.99 -3.11 -24.82
CA ARG A 170 5.20 -3.58 -25.51
C ARG A 170 6.50 -3.23 -24.77
N HIS A 171 6.59 -2.04 -24.21
CA HIS A 171 7.86 -1.44 -23.77
C HIS A 171 8.10 -1.54 -22.25
N VAL A 172 7.21 -2.19 -21.51
CA VAL A 172 7.33 -2.35 -20.04
C VAL A 172 7.61 -3.79 -19.59
N ASN A 173 7.82 -4.71 -20.54
CA ASN A 173 8.18 -6.09 -20.21
C ASN A 173 9.61 -6.11 -19.63
N ALA A 174 9.84 -6.88 -18.57
CA ALA A 174 11.12 -6.94 -17.89
C ALA A 174 11.95 -8.14 -18.37
N VAL A 175 13.24 -7.93 -18.62
CA VAL A 175 14.18 -9.04 -18.83
C VAL A 175 14.47 -9.70 -17.50
N TRP A 176 14.57 -11.04 -17.50
CA TRP A 176 14.93 -11.83 -16.31
C TRP A 176 15.94 -12.95 -16.60
N GLY A 177 16.24 -13.19 -17.87
CA GLY A 177 17.19 -14.22 -18.30
C GLY A 177 17.48 -14.15 -19.80
N VAL A 178 18.40 -15.01 -20.24
CA VAL A 178 18.78 -15.17 -21.66
C VAL A 178 18.51 -16.60 -22.12
N GLY A 179 18.14 -16.75 -23.38
CA GLY A 179 17.85 -18.03 -24.01
C GLY A 179 16.51 -18.08 -24.73
N ASP A 180 16.34 -19.13 -25.54
CA ASP A 180 15.17 -19.31 -26.41
C ASP A 180 14.06 -20.16 -25.78
N THR A 181 14.26 -20.63 -24.55
CA THR A 181 13.26 -21.43 -23.82
C THR A 181 12.46 -20.53 -22.89
N VAL A 182 11.13 -20.63 -22.98
CA VAL A 182 10.22 -19.93 -22.07
C VAL A 182 10.45 -20.45 -20.65
N GLY A 183 10.72 -19.54 -19.70
CA GLY A 183 10.89 -19.91 -18.30
C GLY A 183 9.54 -20.15 -17.61
N TYR A 184 9.58 -20.38 -16.30
CA TYR A 184 8.38 -20.51 -15.47
C TYR A 184 8.48 -19.60 -14.25
N PHE A 185 8.16 -18.33 -14.46
CA PHE A 185 8.36 -17.25 -13.50
C PHE A 185 7.57 -17.45 -12.21
N VAL A 186 6.27 -17.78 -12.32
CA VAL A 186 5.44 -18.05 -11.13
C VAL A 186 5.95 -19.28 -10.37
N GLY A 187 6.46 -20.29 -11.06
CA GLY A 187 7.08 -21.46 -10.42
C GLY A 187 8.36 -21.12 -9.68
N TYR A 188 9.21 -20.25 -10.25
CA TYR A 188 10.37 -19.72 -9.56
C TYR A 188 9.97 -18.96 -8.29
N VAL A 189 8.98 -18.07 -8.40
CA VAL A 189 8.48 -17.30 -7.24
C VAL A 189 7.90 -18.24 -6.16
N ALA A 190 7.18 -19.28 -6.57
CA ALA A 190 6.67 -20.30 -5.66
C ALA A 190 7.81 -21.00 -4.90
N GLN A 191 8.86 -21.40 -5.60
CA GLN A 191 10.04 -22.01 -4.99
C GLN A 191 10.70 -21.09 -3.96
N GLN A 192 10.87 -19.80 -4.28
CA GLN A 192 11.41 -18.81 -3.35
C GLN A 192 10.51 -18.59 -2.12
N ALA A 193 9.20 -18.79 -2.27
CA ALA A 193 8.23 -18.73 -1.19
C ALA A 193 8.06 -20.07 -0.43
N GLU A 194 8.91 -21.06 -0.72
CA GLU A 194 8.81 -22.43 -0.17
C GLU A 194 7.44 -23.10 -0.44
N VAL A 195 6.83 -22.77 -1.58
CA VAL A 195 5.56 -23.30 -2.06
C VAL A 195 5.78 -24.23 -3.24
N THR A 196 5.17 -25.42 -3.20
CA THR A 196 5.10 -26.31 -4.36
C THR A 196 4.36 -25.63 -5.50
N ALA A 197 4.99 -25.48 -6.67
CA ALA A 197 4.41 -24.77 -7.80
C ALA A 197 3.01 -25.31 -8.23
N ALA A 198 2.79 -26.63 -8.12
CA ALA A 198 1.50 -27.26 -8.43
C ALA A 198 0.35 -26.86 -7.48
N ASP A 199 0.67 -26.35 -6.30
CA ASP A 199 -0.31 -25.88 -5.32
C ASP A 199 -0.65 -24.39 -5.49
N VAL A 200 0.07 -23.66 -6.35
CA VAL A 200 -0.25 -22.25 -6.65
C VAL A 200 -1.50 -22.18 -7.52
N LEU A 201 -2.54 -21.53 -6.99
CA LEU A 201 -3.83 -21.33 -7.65
C LEU A 201 -3.90 -19.99 -8.38
N ALA A 202 -3.29 -18.96 -7.80
CA ALA A 202 -3.19 -17.61 -8.37
C ALA A 202 -2.00 -16.86 -7.78
N ALA A 203 -1.52 -15.86 -8.50
CA ALA A 203 -0.44 -14.99 -8.07
C ALA A 203 -0.84 -13.53 -8.32
N ASP A 204 -0.72 -12.69 -7.29
CA ASP A 204 -0.82 -11.24 -7.41
C ASP A 204 0.57 -10.69 -7.05
N LEU A 205 1.35 -10.42 -8.10
CA LEU A 205 2.78 -10.09 -8.01
C LEU A 205 3.03 -8.75 -8.70
N MET A 206 3.89 -7.94 -8.09
CA MET A 206 4.25 -6.60 -8.55
C MET A 206 5.75 -6.40 -8.37
N THR A 207 6.31 -5.54 -9.21
CA THR A 207 7.70 -5.15 -9.09
C THR A 207 7.88 -4.07 -8.04
N HIS A 208 9.06 -4.03 -7.42
CA HIS A 208 9.47 -2.95 -6.53
C HIS A 208 10.93 -2.58 -6.77
N ASP A 209 11.24 -1.27 -6.68
CA ASP A 209 12.62 -0.78 -6.71
C ASP A 209 13.38 -1.28 -5.48
N LEU A 210 14.61 -1.74 -5.69
CA LEU A 210 15.51 -2.21 -4.63
C LEU A 210 16.34 -1.07 -4.00
N THR A 211 16.25 0.13 -4.57
CA THR A 211 16.84 1.34 -3.96
C THR A 211 16.16 1.62 -2.62
N PRO A 212 16.89 1.58 -1.48
CA PRO A 212 16.27 1.79 -0.17
C PRO A 212 15.76 3.23 0.02
N ALA A 213 14.71 3.38 0.81
CA ALA A 213 14.24 4.69 1.25
C ALA A 213 15.30 5.39 2.13
N ALA A 214 15.49 6.68 1.92
CA ALA A 214 16.54 7.44 2.61
C ALA A 214 16.12 8.87 2.97
N VAL A 215 16.67 9.36 4.07
CA VAL A 215 16.73 10.80 4.36
C VAL A 215 17.89 11.38 3.56
N ILE A 216 17.62 12.39 2.73
CA ILE A 216 18.56 12.98 1.78
C ILE A 216 18.65 14.50 1.94
N GLY A 217 19.56 15.13 1.18
CA GLY A 217 19.86 16.56 1.26
C GLY A 217 21.08 16.86 2.12
N ALA A 218 21.76 17.97 1.86
CA ALA A 218 22.98 18.36 2.58
C ALA A 218 22.75 18.56 4.09
N ASP A 219 21.52 18.86 4.47
CA ASP A 219 21.05 19.08 5.84
C ASP A 219 20.07 17.99 6.31
N ALA A 220 19.93 16.89 5.56
CA ALA A 220 18.99 15.80 5.86
C ALA A 220 17.52 16.25 6.00
N SER A 221 17.10 17.25 5.21
CA SER A 221 15.76 17.87 5.27
C SER A 221 14.70 17.22 4.37
N LEU A 222 15.05 16.18 3.60
CA LEU A 222 14.18 15.55 2.60
C LEU A 222 14.11 14.03 2.77
N VAL A 223 13.02 13.43 2.31
CA VAL A 223 12.88 11.96 2.18
C VAL A 223 12.79 11.61 0.71
N SER A 224 13.57 10.61 0.29
CA SER A 224 13.46 9.97 -1.02
C SER A 224 13.11 8.52 -0.82
N ALA A 225 11.93 8.13 -1.27
CA ALA A 225 11.40 6.79 -1.10
C ALA A 225 10.37 6.51 -2.21
N PRO A 226 10.24 5.24 -2.65
CA PRO A 226 9.10 4.83 -3.45
C PRO A 226 7.82 4.86 -2.60
N ARG A 227 6.64 4.91 -3.23
CA ARG A 227 5.34 4.69 -2.55
C ARG A 227 5.03 5.69 -1.40
N LEU A 228 5.69 6.85 -1.38
CA LEU A 228 5.34 7.93 -0.44
C LEU A 228 3.85 8.23 -0.51
N ASP A 229 3.35 8.29 -1.75
CA ASP A 229 1.96 8.17 -2.13
C ASP A 229 1.51 6.68 -2.08
N ASN A 230 0.76 6.23 -1.07
CA ASN A 230 0.32 6.98 0.12
C ASN A 230 0.68 6.28 1.43
N GLN A 231 1.82 5.57 1.42
CA GLN A 231 2.34 4.93 2.62
C GLN A 231 2.74 5.94 3.71
N THR A 232 2.97 7.21 3.33
CA THR A 232 3.15 8.31 4.29
C THR A 232 1.94 8.47 5.20
N SER A 233 0.72 8.49 4.63
CA SER A 233 -0.51 8.64 5.41
C SER A 233 -0.87 7.36 6.16
N CYS A 234 -0.57 6.18 5.59
CA CYS A 234 -0.69 4.91 6.32
C CYS A 234 0.17 4.90 7.58
N TYR A 235 1.44 5.27 7.46
CA TYR A 235 2.39 5.32 8.57
C TYR A 235 1.99 6.36 9.62
N ALA A 236 1.68 7.59 9.19
CA ALA A 236 1.27 8.66 10.10
C ALA A 236 -0.05 8.32 10.82
N GLY A 237 -1.03 7.77 10.09
CA GLY A 237 -2.32 7.34 10.64
C GLY A 237 -2.18 6.20 11.66
N MET A 238 -1.31 5.22 11.39
CA MET A 238 -0.98 4.15 12.34
C MET A 238 -0.33 4.71 13.60
N GLN A 239 0.68 5.59 13.48
CA GLN A 239 1.33 6.19 14.66
C GLN A 239 0.34 7.03 15.49
N ALA A 240 -0.55 7.77 14.81
CA ALA A 240 -1.61 8.53 15.47
C ALA A 240 -2.59 7.60 16.22
N LEU A 241 -3.01 6.49 15.60
CA LEU A 241 -3.88 5.51 16.25
C LEU A 241 -3.22 4.88 17.49
N LEU A 242 -1.94 4.51 17.39
CA LEU A 242 -1.17 3.93 18.50
C LEU A 242 -1.05 4.89 19.69
N ALA A 243 -0.92 6.19 19.43
CA ALA A 243 -0.87 7.23 20.46
C ALA A 243 -2.24 7.61 21.02
N ALA A 244 -3.33 7.35 20.28
CA ALA A 244 -4.67 7.77 20.64
C ALA A 244 -5.29 6.89 21.75
N GLN A 245 -5.99 7.55 22.68
CA GLN A 245 -6.80 6.88 23.70
C GLN A 245 -8.29 7.10 23.43
N PRO A 246 -9.14 6.08 23.65
CA PRO A 246 -10.58 6.21 23.43
C PRO A 246 -11.19 6.99 24.59
N ARG A 247 -11.42 8.29 24.37
CA ARG A 247 -12.08 9.20 25.33
C ARG A 247 -13.56 9.33 24.99
N ASP A 248 -13.99 10.52 24.57
CA ASP A 248 -15.34 10.78 24.07
C ASP A 248 -15.54 10.38 22.61
N VAL A 249 -14.58 9.65 22.04
CA VAL A 249 -14.57 9.20 20.65
C VAL A 249 -13.95 7.81 20.53
N VAL A 250 -14.24 7.12 19.43
CA VAL A 250 -13.56 5.89 19.00
C VAL A 250 -12.55 6.26 17.91
N PRO A 251 -11.23 6.22 18.19
CA PRO A 251 -10.20 6.34 17.17
C PRO A 251 -10.26 5.15 16.20
N VAL A 252 -10.22 5.43 14.91
CA VAL A 252 -10.23 4.44 13.83
C VAL A 252 -9.18 4.81 12.79
N LEU A 253 -8.41 3.83 12.35
CA LEU A 253 -7.61 3.89 11.12
C LEU A 253 -8.28 2.98 10.10
N VAL A 254 -8.44 3.47 8.88
CA VAL A 254 -8.76 2.63 7.72
C VAL A 254 -7.76 2.91 6.62
N ILE A 255 -7.15 1.86 6.11
CA ILE A 255 -6.24 1.90 4.96
C ILE A 255 -6.81 0.98 3.87
N PHE A 256 -7.23 1.58 2.76
CA PHE A 256 -7.88 0.89 1.64
C PHE A 256 -6.89 0.48 0.56
N ASP A 257 -7.20 -0.57 -0.18
CA ASP A 257 -6.50 -0.90 -1.43
C ASP A 257 -7.25 -0.26 -2.61
N HIS A 258 -6.69 -0.38 -3.80
CA HIS A 258 -7.34 0.00 -5.05
C HIS A 258 -7.72 1.48 -5.20
N GLU A 259 -7.12 2.41 -4.46
CA GLU A 259 -7.37 3.85 -4.66
C GLU A 259 -6.98 4.26 -6.08
N GLU A 260 -5.78 3.83 -6.50
CA GLU A 260 -5.14 4.23 -7.76
C GLU A 260 -5.86 3.75 -9.02
N VAL A 261 -6.86 2.89 -8.85
CA VAL A 261 -7.71 2.33 -9.91
C VAL A 261 -9.20 2.63 -9.71
N GLY A 262 -9.53 3.58 -8.83
CA GLY A 262 -10.88 4.12 -8.66
C GLY A 262 -11.68 3.52 -7.50
N SER A 263 -11.06 2.76 -6.60
CA SER A 263 -11.63 2.25 -5.33
C SER A 263 -12.82 1.27 -5.44
N ALA A 264 -13.25 0.91 -6.65
CA ALA A 264 -14.44 0.09 -6.91
C ALA A 264 -14.11 -1.42 -6.83
N SER A 265 -13.82 -1.90 -5.62
CA SER A 265 -13.61 -3.33 -5.32
C SER A 265 -14.26 -3.72 -4.00
N ASP A 266 -14.17 -4.98 -3.59
CA ASP A 266 -14.69 -5.47 -2.30
C ASP A 266 -13.84 -5.02 -1.09
N HIS A 267 -12.68 -4.42 -1.33
CA HIS A 267 -11.79 -3.89 -0.29
C HIS A 267 -11.29 -2.46 -0.56
N GLY A 268 -11.74 -1.81 -1.64
CA GLY A 268 -11.47 -0.40 -1.88
C GLY A 268 -12.42 0.54 -1.12
N ALA A 269 -12.19 1.85 -1.21
CA ALA A 269 -12.97 2.84 -0.48
C ALA A 269 -14.47 2.91 -0.87
N GLN A 270 -14.84 2.43 -2.06
CA GLN A 270 -16.26 2.31 -2.48
C GLN A 270 -16.92 1.01 -1.98
N SER A 271 -16.19 0.14 -1.29
CA SER A 271 -16.75 -1.07 -0.68
C SER A 271 -17.62 -0.74 0.53
N ASN A 272 -18.30 -1.76 1.05
CA ASN A 272 -19.03 -1.68 2.32
C ASN A 272 -18.14 -1.97 3.54
N LEU A 273 -16.82 -2.14 3.37
CA LEU A 273 -15.90 -2.57 4.44
C LEU A 273 -15.99 -1.66 5.67
N LEU A 274 -15.75 -0.36 5.50
CA LEU A 274 -15.78 0.58 6.63
C LEU A 274 -17.17 0.64 7.27
N SER A 275 -18.23 0.74 6.48
CA SER A 275 -19.60 0.79 7.00
C SER A 275 -19.95 -0.44 7.84
N ILE A 276 -19.59 -1.64 7.37
CA ILE A 276 -19.78 -2.90 8.12
C ILE A 276 -18.98 -2.87 9.41
N VAL A 277 -17.70 -2.48 9.37
CA VAL A 277 -16.85 -2.45 10.56
C VAL A 277 -17.41 -1.49 11.61
N LEU A 278 -17.80 -0.27 11.22
CA LEU A 278 -18.37 0.71 12.15
C LEU A 278 -19.68 0.22 12.77
N GLU A 279 -20.57 -0.37 11.97
CA GLU A 279 -21.81 -0.96 12.47
C GLU A 279 -21.53 -2.09 13.47
N ARG A 280 -20.58 -2.97 13.16
CA ARG A 280 -20.20 -4.06 14.05
C ARG A 280 -19.53 -3.60 15.33
N ILE A 281 -18.77 -2.50 15.31
CA ILE A 281 -18.24 -1.88 16.54
C ILE A 281 -19.40 -1.44 17.45
N VAL A 282 -20.43 -0.80 16.91
CA VAL A 282 -21.61 -0.36 17.67
C VAL A 282 -22.38 -1.56 18.23
N LEU A 283 -22.65 -2.58 17.40
CA LEU A 283 -23.37 -3.79 17.79
C LEU A 283 -22.60 -4.58 18.88
N ALA A 284 -21.28 -4.70 18.75
CA ALA A 284 -20.44 -5.35 19.74
C ALA A 284 -20.45 -4.60 21.08
N GLY A 285 -20.51 -3.26 21.04
CA GLY A 285 -20.67 -2.40 22.21
C GLY A 285 -22.08 -2.37 22.82
N GLY A 286 -23.00 -3.24 22.39
CA GLY A 286 -24.37 -3.33 22.89
C GLY A 286 -25.32 -2.25 22.33
N GLY A 287 -24.89 -1.47 21.35
CA GLY A 287 -25.72 -0.53 20.63
C GLY A 287 -26.55 -1.18 19.53
N THR A 288 -27.31 -0.34 18.83
CA THR A 288 -28.16 -0.71 17.71
C THR A 288 -27.75 0.03 16.44
N ARG A 289 -28.34 -0.33 15.29
CA ARG A 289 -28.16 0.44 14.05
C ARG A 289 -28.63 1.89 14.19
N GLU A 290 -29.65 2.15 15.00
CA GLU A 290 -30.09 3.52 15.28
C GLU A 290 -28.99 4.32 16.00
N ASP A 291 -28.29 3.70 16.95
CA ASP A 291 -27.16 4.35 17.63
C ASP A 291 -26.04 4.68 16.65
N LEU A 292 -25.71 3.78 15.70
CA LEU A 292 -24.76 4.08 14.63
C LEU A 292 -25.19 5.32 13.84
N LEU A 293 -26.43 5.35 13.37
CA LEU A 293 -26.96 6.47 12.57
C LEU A 293 -26.91 7.79 13.33
N ARG A 294 -27.10 7.77 14.65
CA ARG A 294 -26.97 8.96 15.52
C ARG A 294 -25.52 9.38 15.76
N LEU A 295 -24.58 8.44 15.76
CA LEU A 295 -23.15 8.70 15.95
C LEU A 295 -22.47 9.26 14.70
N LEU A 296 -22.92 8.86 13.50
CA LEU A 296 -22.31 9.26 12.23
C LEU A 296 -22.24 10.79 12.03
N PRO A 297 -23.31 11.59 12.26
CA PRO A 297 -23.23 13.07 12.14
C PRO A 297 -22.27 13.73 13.13
N ALA A 298 -21.95 13.07 14.25
CA ALA A 298 -20.98 13.55 15.23
C ALA A 298 -19.56 12.99 15.00
N SER A 299 -19.40 12.12 14.00
CA SER A 299 -18.14 11.50 13.61
C SER A 299 -17.40 12.37 12.60
N LEU A 300 -16.09 12.19 12.50
CA LEU A 300 -15.24 12.90 11.54
C LEU A 300 -14.30 11.91 10.86
N LEU A 301 -14.14 12.05 9.55
CA LEU A 301 -13.13 11.35 8.77
C LEU A 301 -12.16 12.38 8.19
N ALA A 302 -10.87 12.23 8.51
CA ALA A 302 -9.78 12.90 7.83
C ALA A 302 -9.28 11.98 6.71
N SER A 303 -9.50 12.38 5.46
CA SER A 303 -8.94 11.70 4.29
C SER A 303 -7.52 12.19 4.12
N ALA A 304 -6.55 11.33 4.39
CA ALA A 304 -5.14 11.66 4.35
C ALA A 304 -4.54 11.09 3.07
N ASP A 305 -4.05 12.00 2.23
CA ASP A 305 -3.37 11.69 0.99
C ASP A 305 -2.27 12.72 0.71
N MET A 306 -1.31 12.36 -0.13
CA MET A 306 -0.19 13.22 -0.47
C MET A 306 -0.65 14.44 -1.28
N ALA A 307 0.00 15.57 -1.05
CA ALA A 307 -0.22 16.80 -1.79
C ALA A 307 1.00 17.16 -2.64
N HIS A 308 0.78 17.97 -3.67
CA HIS A 308 1.84 18.36 -4.60
C HIS A 308 2.57 19.61 -4.11
N ALA A 309 3.75 19.45 -3.51
CA ALA A 309 4.64 20.60 -3.24
C ALA A 309 4.95 21.37 -4.54
N THR A 310 5.12 22.69 -4.44
CA THR A 310 5.44 23.52 -5.62
C THR A 310 6.78 23.08 -6.22
N HIS A 311 6.74 22.60 -7.46
CA HIS A 311 7.92 22.04 -8.10
C HIS A 311 8.87 23.17 -8.54
N PRO A 312 10.16 23.16 -8.13
CA PRO A 312 11.06 24.30 -8.37
C PRO A 312 11.35 24.53 -9.87
N ASN A 313 11.35 23.47 -10.69
CA ASN A 313 11.54 23.59 -12.14
C ASN A 313 10.24 23.79 -12.94
N TYR A 314 9.07 23.71 -12.29
CA TYR A 314 7.76 23.85 -12.93
C TYR A 314 6.77 24.60 -12.02
N PRO A 315 7.14 25.76 -11.46
CA PRO A 315 6.29 26.46 -10.50
C PRO A 315 4.99 26.99 -11.13
N ASP A 316 4.98 27.16 -12.46
CA ASP A 316 3.85 27.58 -13.28
C ASP A 316 2.72 26.55 -13.36
N ARG A 317 2.93 25.32 -12.86
CA ARG A 317 1.90 24.28 -12.78
C ARG A 317 0.99 24.40 -11.56
N HIS A 318 1.37 25.20 -10.59
CA HIS A 318 0.59 25.44 -9.37
C HIS A 318 -0.27 26.69 -9.49
N GLU A 319 -1.35 26.73 -8.70
CA GLU A 319 -2.15 27.94 -8.60
C GLU A 319 -1.30 29.05 -7.94
N PRO A 320 -1.18 30.25 -8.56
CA PRO A 320 -0.27 31.32 -8.10
C PRO A 320 -0.42 31.79 -6.65
N GLY A 321 -1.63 31.74 -6.08
CA GLY A 321 -1.97 32.06 -4.71
C GLY A 321 -1.88 30.89 -3.72
N HIS A 322 -1.58 29.68 -4.18
CA HIS A 322 -1.48 28.47 -3.35
C HIS A 322 -0.16 27.72 -3.52
N PRO A 323 1.01 28.37 -3.35
CA PRO A 323 2.28 27.65 -3.31
C PRO A 323 2.35 26.75 -2.07
N ILE A 324 2.77 25.51 -2.26
CA ILE A 324 2.91 24.52 -1.19
C ILE A 324 4.39 24.32 -0.91
N ALA A 325 4.84 24.79 0.26
CA ALA A 325 6.23 24.69 0.70
C ALA A 325 6.52 23.37 1.42
N VAL A 326 7.66 22.76 1.09
CA VAL A 326 8.19 21.60 1.84
C VAL A 326 8.55 22.04 3.26
N ASN A 327 8.33 21.16 4.25
CA ASN A 327 8.56 21.41 5.68
C ASN A 327 7.69 22.50 6.33
N ALA A 328 6.62 22.96 5.67
CA ALA A 328 5.69 23.98 6.20
C ALA A 328 4.41 23.44 6.86
N GLY A 329 4.29 22.11 6.98
CA GLY A 329 3.14 21.43 7.60
C GLY A 329 2.20 20.75 6.59
N PRO A 330 1.15 20.05 7.07
CA PRO A 330 0.16 19.41 6.21
C PRO A 330 -0.64 20.42 5.37
N VAL A 331 -1.03 20.01 4.16
CA VAL A 331 -1.91 20.77 3.26
C VAL A 331 -3.37 20.46 3.60
N LEU A 332 -4.24 21.47 3.52
CA LEU A 332 -5.69 21.38 3.71
C LEU A 332 -6.44 21.68 2.42
#